data_AF-A0A067KU31-F1
#
_entry.id   AF-A0A067KU31-F1
#
_cell.length_a   1.000
_cell.length_b   1.000
_cell.length_c   1.000
_cell.angle_alpha   90.00
_cell.angle_beta   90.00
_cell.angle_gamma   90.00
#
_symmetry.space_group_name_H-M   'P 1'
#
loop_
_entity.id
_entity.type
_entity.pdbx_description
1 polymer ?
#
loop_
_entity_poly.entity_id
_entity_poly.type
_entity_poly.pdbx_seq_one_letter_code
_entity_poly.pdbx_strand_id
1 'polypeptide(L)'
;MAAERAKQKMLKNSRNGFLRVICLQIFVVLAFSYIAASKTVVTSLPGFDAELPFYLETGYIGVGKINESQLFYYFVESQGSPTLDPLMLWLTGGPGCSVLYALFYENGPLAFDYLNYNGSLPSLLLNPFAWTQRINIIYVDAPVGTGFSYSTTQENYYVDDIKSAAQTYEFLRKWLFEHPQYLTNQLFIGGDSYSGIPLPIIVQHILDGICAWKSKDRFIH
;
A
#
# COMPACT_ATOMS: atom_id res chain seq x y z
N MET A 1 -62.04 22.93 -15.37
CA MET A 1 -61.73 21.72 -14.55
C MET A 1 -60.74 20.76 -15.22
N ALA A 2 -60.91 20.37 -16.50
CA ALA A 2 -60.00 19.41 -17.15
C ALA A 2 -58.57 19.95 -17.37
N ALA A 3 -58.43 21.22 -17.79
CA ALA A 3 -57.13 21.85 -18.03
C ALA A 3 -56.28 22.01 -16.75
N GLU A 4 -56.90 22.38 -15.63
CA GLU A 4 -56.25 22.48 -14.31
C GLU A 4 -55.67 21.14 -13.85
N ARG A 5 -56.45 20.06 -14.04
CA ARG A 5 -56.05 18.68 -13.72
C ARG A 5 -54.88 18.21 -14.60
N ALA A 6 -54.86 18.58 -15.88
CA ALA A 6 -53.76 18.26 -16.79
C ALA A 6 -52.46 18.97 -16.38
N LYS A 7 -52.54 20.26 -16.01
CA LYS A 7 -51.39 21.05 -15.55
C LYS A 7 -50.79 20.51 -14.25
N GLN A 8 -51.63 20.13 -13.28
CA GLN A 8 -51.17 19.49 -12.04
C GLN A 8 -50.52 18.12 -12.28
N LYS A 9 -51.08 17.31 -13.20
CA LYS A 9 -50.51 16.01 -13.57
C LYS A 9 -49.14 16.15 -14.25
N MET A 10 -48.97 17.15 -15.11
CA MET A 10 -47.68 17.45 -15.74
C MET A 10 -46.63 17.94 -14.72
N LEU A 11 -46.99 18.83 -13.81
CA LEU A 11 -46.10 19.30 -12.74
C LEU A 11 -45.67 18.15 -11.82
N LYS A 12 -46.58 17.25 -11.46
CA LYS A 12 -46.28 16.07 -10.65
C LYS A 12 -45.36 15.09 -11.37
N ASN A 13 -45.58 14.85 -12.67
CA ASN A 13 -44.69 14.01 -13.48
C ASN A 13 -43.29 14.64 -13.65
N SER A 14 -43.20 15.95 -13.87
CA SER A 14 -41.93 16.68 -13.95
C SER A 14 -41.16 16.60 -12.63
N ARG A 15 -41.84 16.78 -11.50
CA ARG A 15 -41.24 16.69 -10.16
C ARG A 15 -40.76 15.26 -9.85
N ASN A 16 -41.53 14.25 -10.25
CA ASN A 16 -41.14 12.85 -10.09
C ASN A 16 -39.95 12.47 -10.98
N GLY A 17 -39.87 13.02 -12.20
CA GLY A 17 -38.72 12.85 -13.10
C GLY A 17 -37.45 13.48 -12.51
N PHE A 18 -37.55 14.71 -12.00
CA PHE A 18 -36.43 15.40 -11.34
C PHE A 18 -35.92 14.66 -10.11
N LEU A 19 -36.82 14.14 -9.27
CA LEU A 19 -36.45 13.37 -8.08
C LEU A 19 -35.72 12.06 -8.44
N ARG A 20 -36.15 11.37 -9.52
CA ARG A 20 -35.47 10.16 -10.02
C ARG A 20 -34.05 10.45 -10.50
N VAL A 21 -33.83 11.58 -11.17
CA VAL A 21 -32.49 12.00 -11.62
C VAL A 21 -31.58 12.28 -10.42
N ILE A 22 -32.09 12.96 -9.39
CA ILE A 22 -31.32 13.21 -8.16
C ILE A 22 -30.98 11.89 -7.46
N CYS A 23 -31.94 10.97 -7.29
CA CYS A 23 -31.67 9.67 -6.68
C CYS A 23 -30.64 8.85 -7.48
N LEU A 24 -30.70 8.89 -8.81
CA LEU A 24 -29.71 8.23 -9.67
C LEU A 24 -28.32 8.85 -9.51
N GLN A 25 -28.22 10.18 -9.45
CA GLN A 25 -26.95 10.86 -9.23
C GLN A 25 -26.36 10.58 -7.84
N ILE A 26 -27.18 10.57 -6.79
CA ILE A 26 -26.74 10.18 -5.44
C ILE A 26 -26.26 8.73 -5.44
N PHE A 27 -26.98 7.82 -6.10
CA PHE A 27 -26.58 6.42 -6.21
C PHE A 27 -25.25 6.26 -6.96
N VAL A 28 -25.06 7.00 -8.04
CA VAL A 28 -23.80 7.03 -8.81
C VAL A 28 -22.65 7.57 -7.94
N VAL A 29 -22.83 8.70 -7.25
CA VAL A 29 -21.81 9.27 -6.35
C VAL A 29 -21.47 8.30 -5.22
N LEU A 30 -22.45 7.63 -4.62
CA LEU A 30 -22.23 6.62 -3.59
C LEU A 30 -21.49 5.38 -4.13
N ALA A 31 -21.81 4.93 -5.35
CA ALA A 31 -21.12 3.82 -6.00
C ALA A 31 -19.64 4.16 -6.31
N PHE A 32 -19.35 5.42 -6.66
CA PHE A 32 -17.97 5.87 -6.93
C PHE A 32 -17.20 6.29 -5.68
N SER A 33 -17.85 6.65 -4.57
CA SER A 33 -17.17 7.00 -3.31
C SER A 33 -16.45 5.82 -2.65
N TYR A 34 -16.76 4.58 -3.03
CA TYR A 34 -16.02 3.39 -2.60
C TYR A 34 -14.73 3.15 -3.38
N ILE A 35 -14.51 3.87 -4.49
CA ILE A 35 -13.28 3.78 -5.28
C ILE A 35 -12.35 4.91 -4.85
N ALA A 36 -11.97 4.92 -3.57
CA ALA A 36 -10.75 5.62 -3.18
C ALA A 36 -9.58 4.79 -3.71
N ALA A 37 -8.73 5.38 -4.55
CA ALA A 37 -7.53 4.69 -5.00
C ALA A 37 -6.62 4.48 -3.77
N SER A 38 -6.47 3.22 -3.34
CA SER A 38 -5.62 2.86 -2.19
C SER A 38 -4.13 3.05 -2.46
N LYS A 39 -3.77 3.36 -3.71
CA LYS A 39 -2.38 3.52 -4.17
C LYS A 39 -2.24 4.66 -5.18
N THR A 40 -1.06 5.26 -5.20
CA THR A 40 -0.68 6.40 -6.06
C THR A 40 0.75 6.21 -6.56
N VAL A 41 0.95 6.39 -7.86
CA VAL A 41 2.30 6.47 -8.45
C VAL A 41 2.83 7.89 -8.24
N VAL A 42 4.01 7.99 -7.65
CA VAL A 42 4.70 9.24 -7.36
C VAL A 42 5.70 9.49 -8.49
N THR A 43 5.49 10.55 -9.26
CA THR A 43 6.38 10.93 -10.36
C THR A 43 7.32 12.08 -9.99
N SER A 44 7.06 12.80 -8.91
CA SER A 44 7.87 13.93 -8.46
C SER A 44 7.89 14.03 -6.94
N LEU A 45 9.02 14.41 -6.35
CA LEU A 45 9.17 14.65 -4.91
C LEU A 45 9.73 16.06 -4.66
N PRO A 46 9.25 16.77 -3.62
CA PRO A 46 9.91 17.97 -3.15
C PRO A 46 11.38 17.68 -2.83
N GLY A 47 12.28 18.53 -3.33
CA GLY A 47 13.72 18.34 -3.18
C GLY A 47 14.38 17.56 -4.32
N PHE A 48 13.62 17.01 -5.27
CA PHE A 48 14.17 16.41 -6.50
C PHE A 48 13.72 17.25 -7.72
N ASP A 49 14.66 17.87 -8.42
CA ASP A 49 14.38 18.92 -9.42
C ASP A 49 13.80 18.41 -10.76
N ALA A 50 13.60 17.11 -10.90
CA ALA A 50 13.12 16.45 -12.12
C ALA A 50 12.02 15.42 -11.81
N GLU A 51 11.49 14.80 -12.87
CA GLU A 51 10.69 13.58 -12.70
C GLU A 51 11.58 12.46 -12.13
N LEU A 52 11.02 11.63 -11.25
CA LEU A 52 11.74 10.52 -10.67
C LEU A 52 12.13 9.53 -11.78
N PRO A 53 13.42 9.15 -11.90
CA PRO A 53 13.89 8.26 -12.96
C PRO A 53 13.62 6.77 -12.63
N PHE A 54 12.77 6.48 -11.66
CA PHE A 54 12.39 5.14 -11.21
C PHE A 54 10.91 5.13 -10.81
N TYR A 55 10.28 3.96 -10.89
CA TYR A 55 8.90 3.79 -10.46
C TYR A 55 8.82 3.77 -8.94
N LEU A 56 8.09 4.73 -8.37
CA LEU A 56 7.73 4.78 -6.96
C LEU A 56 6.21 4.77 -6.84
N GLU A 57 5.68 3.81 -6.12
CA GLU A 57 4.27 3.74 -5.76
C GLU A 57 4.14 3.81 -4.24
N THR A 58 3.12 4.51 -3.76
CA THR A 58 2.75 4.48 -2.34
C THR A 58 1.30 4.11 -2.18
N GLY A 59 0.94 3.53 -1.05
CA GLY A 59 -0.44 3.15 -0.81
C GLY A 59 -0.68 2.54 0.55
N TYR A 60 -1.92 2.16 0.78
CA TYR A 60 -2.37 1.44 1.97
C TYR A 60 -2.90 0.07 1.58
N ILE A 61 -2.64 -0.91 2.43
CA ILE A 61 -3.34 -2.19 2.41
C ILE A 61 -3.98 -2.38 3.78
N GLY A 62 -5.30 -2.55 3.78
CA GLY A 62 -6.06 -2.86 4.98
C GLY A 62 -5.85 -4.31 5.43
N VAL A 63 -5.61 -4.51 6.72
CA VAL A 63 -5.38 -5.80 7.39
C VAL A 63 -6.20 -5.87 8.68
N GLY A 64 -6.39 -7.08 9.21
CA GLY A 64 -7.34 -7.33 10.31
C GLY A 64 -8.71 -7.77 9.81
N LYS A 65 -9.61 -8.05 10.76
CA LYS A 65 -10.88 -8.77 10.47
C LYS A 65 -11.81 -8.01 9.53
N ILE A 66 -11.80 -6.69 9.62
CA ILE A 66 -12.64 -5.77 8.87
C ILE A 66 -11.80 -4.67 8.20
N ASN A 67 -10.51 -4.93 7.94
CA ASN A 67 -9.54 -3.97 7.40
C ASN A 67 -9.38 -2.70 8.25
N GLU A 68 -9.39 -2.86 9.57
CA GLU A 68 -9.33 -1.76 10.52
C GLU A 68 -7.91 -1.24 10.80
N SER A 69 -6.88 -2.00 10.45
CA SER A 69 -5.48 -1.56 10.43
C SER A 69 -5.04 -1.31 9.00
N GLN A 70 -4.52 -0.13 8.71
CA GLN A 70 -4.08 0.30 7.37
C GLN A 70 -2.55 0.40 7.40
N LEU A 71 -1.89 -0.54 6.73
CA LEU A 71 -0.43 -0.51 6.61
C LEU A 71 -0.03 0.25 5.35
N PHE A 72 0.76 1.30 5.54
CA PHE A 72 1.32 2.11 4.48
C PHE A 72 2.57 1.47 3.90
N TYR A 73 2.77 1.62 2.59
CA TYR A 73 3.96 1.15 1.91
C TYR A 73 4.52 2.16 0.92
N TYR A 74 5.82 2.03 0.68
CA TYR A 74 6.50 2.53 -0.51
C TYR A 74 6.96 1.32 -1.31
N PHE A 75 6.61 1.25 -2.59
CA PHE A 75 7.10 0.25 -3.51
C PHE A 75 7.98 0.92 -4.55
N VAL A 76 9.24 0.47 -4.61
CA VAL A 76 10.19 0.90 -5.63
C VAL A 76 10.46 -0.28 -6.55
N GLU A 77 10.14 -0.10 -7.82
CA GLU A 77 10.38 -1.13 -8.83
C GLU A 77 11.88 -1.23 -9.15
N SER A 78 12.34 -2.43 -9.52
CA SER A 78 13.71 -2.62 -9.97
C SER A 78 14.01 -1.76 -11.20
N GLN A 79 15.16 -1.09 -11.23
CA GLN A 79 15.65 -0.34 -12.38
C GLN A 79 16.28 -1.26 -13.46
N GLY A 80 16.39 -2.56 -13.17
CA GLY A 80 16.90 -3.59 -14.06
C GLY A 80 15.80 -4.24 -14.90
N SER A 81 15.40 -5.46 -14.53
CA SER A 81 14.33 -6.21 -15.19
C SER A 81 13.25 -6.54 -14.16
N PRO A 82 12.28 -5.63 -13.90
CA PRO A 82 11.29 -5.78 -12.84
C PRO A 82 10.57 -7.13 -12.76
N THR A 83 10.26 -7.72 -13.91
CA THR A 83 9.53 -9.00 -14.01
C THR A 83 10.41 -10.23 -13.75
N LEU A 84 11.73 -10.07 -13.73
CA LEU A 84 12.70 -11.15 -13.51
C LEU A 84 13.48 -10.97 -12.20
N ASP A 85 13.70 -9.73 -11.80
CA ASP A 85 14.45 -9.37 -10.60
C ASP A 85 13.66 -9.74 -9.34
N PRO A 86 14.31 -10.09 -8.21
CA PRO A 86 13.61 -10.50 -7.01
C PRO A 86 12.63 -9.45 -6.47
N LEU A 87 11.63 -9.93 -5.72
CA LEU A 87 10.76 -9.09 -4.90
C LEU A 87 11.21 -9.19 -3.44
N MET A 88 11.37 -8.07 -2.75
CA MET A 88 11.74 -8.03 -1.35
C MET A 88 10.68 -7.27 -0.55
N LEU A 89 10.20 -7.86 0.53
CA LEU A 89 9.51 -7.12 1.59
C LEU A 89 10.56 -6.67 2.62
N TRP A 90 10.61 -5.38 2.89
CA TRP A 90 11.55 -4.76 3.83
C TRP A 90 10.82 -4.13 5.03
N LEU A 91 11.28 -4.46 6.23
CA LEU A 91 10.84 -3.85 7.49
C LEU A 91 12.00 -3.16 8.19
N THR A 92 11.75 -1.97 8.74
CA THR A 92 12.70 -1.32 9.64
C THR A 92 12.37 -1.63 11.09
N GLY A 93 13.40 -1.70 11.94
CA GLY A 93 13.26 -2.08 13.34
C GLY A 93 12.68 -0.99 14.26
N GLY A 94 13.27 -0.83 15.44
CA GLY A 94 12.79 0.04 16.51
C GLY A 94 12.51 -0.75 17.79
N PRO A 95 11.26 -1.23 18.03
CA PRO A 95 10.10 -1.27 17.12
C PRO A 95 9.45 0.10 16.86
N GLY A 96 8.79 0.25 15.69
CA GLY A 96 8.00 1.44 15.35
C GLY A 96 8.75 2.52 14.55
N CYS A 97 9.96 2.24 14.09
CA CYS A 97 10.69 3.16 13.21
C CYS A 97 10.17 3.04 11.77
N SER A 98 9.98 4.17 11.09
CA SER A 98 9.49 4.16 9.71
C SER A 98 10.54 3.65 8.74
N VAL A 99 10.07 2.94 7.70
CA VAL A 99 10.90 2.48 6.58
C VAL A 99 11.44 3.61 5.70
N LEU A 100 10.99 4.86 5.92
CA LEU A 100 11.67 6.02 5.34
C LEU A 100 13.14 6.10 5.72
N TYR A 101 13.52 5.55 6.88
CA TYR A 101 14.92 5.42 7.25
C TYR A 101 15.67 4.57 6.22
N ALA A 102 15.19 3.36 5.93
CA ALA A 102 15.80 2.50 4.92
C ALA A 102 15.81 3.14 3.52
N LEU A 103 14.72 3.82 3.16
CA LEU A 103 14.53 4.45 1.86
C LEU A 103 15.53 5.58 1.57
N PHE A 104 15.90 6.36 2.59
CA PHE A 104 16.80 7.52 2.44
C PHE A 104 18.24 7.30 2.97
N TYR A 105 18.44 6.35 3.88
CA TYR A 105 19.71 6.21 4.62
C TYR A 105 20.38 4.85 4.47
N GLU A 106 19.68 3.85 3.91
CA GLU A 106 20.23 2.50 3.80
C GLU A 106 20.29 2.03 2.34
N ASN A 107 19.21 1.43 1.84
CA ASN A 107 19.21 0.66 0.59
C ASN A 107 18.27 1.23 -0.49
N GLY A 108 17.55 2.31 -0.20
CA GLY A 108 16.63 2.93 -1.13
C GLY A 108 17.28 3.78 -2.22
N PRO A 109 16.49 4.26 -3.19
CA PRO A 109 16.97 4.94 -4.41
C PRO A 109 17.40 6.39 -4.20
N LEU A 110 17.12 6.97 -3.03
CA LEU A 110 17.33 8.39 -2.75
C LEU A 110 18.22 8.57 -1.51
N ALA A 111 18.92 9.70 -1.48
CA ALA A 111 19.65 10.19 -0.31
C ALA A 111 19.49 11.70 -0.20
N PHE A 112 19.65 12.25 1.00
CA PHE A 112 19.67 13.70 1.20
C PHE A 112 21.03 14.29 0.79
N ASP A 113 21.00 15.46 0.16
CA ASP A 113 22.20 16.26 -0.10
C ASP A 113 22.63 17.03 1.15
N TYR A 114 23.38 16.37 2.03
CA TYR A 114 23.91 17.01 3.24
C TYR A 114 24.96 18.07 2.97
N LEU A 115 25.71 17.94 1.87
CA LEU A 115 26.84 18.83 1.58
C LEU A 115 26.36 20.21 1.15
N ASN A 116 25.24 20.27 0.45
CA ASN A 116 24.67 21.52 -0.04
C ASN A 116 23.46 22.01 0.79
N TYR A 117 23.20 21.39 1.95
CA TYR A 117 22.08 21.78 2.81
C TYR A 117 22.31 23.15 3.44
N ASN A 118 21.42 24.09 3.12
CA ASN A 118 21.48 25.49 3.57
C ASN A 118 20.43 25.83 4.64
N GLY A 119 19.72 24.84 5.20
CA GLY A 119 18.64 25.05 6.16
C GLY A 119 17.24 25.21 5.55
N SER A 120 17.10 25.16 4.21
CA SER A 120 15.81 25.20 3.52
C SER A 120 15.24 23.79 3.28
N LEU A 121 14.40 23.58 2.25
CA LEU A 121 13.95 22.23 1.90
C LEU A 121 15.17 21.39 1.48
N PRO A 122 15.44 20.23 2.12
CA PRO A 122 16.55 19.37 1.72
C PRO A 122 16.42 18.92 0.27
N SER A 123 17.51 19.00 -0.49
CA SER A 123 17.58 18.41 -1.82
C SER A 123 17.84 16.90 -1.73
N LEU A 124 17.38 16.17 -2.74
CA LEU A 124 17.45 14.74 -2.88
C LEU A 124 18.38 14.38 -4.04
N LEU A 125 19.24 13.40 -3.81
CA LEU A 125 20.16 12.83 -4.78
C LEU A 125 19.78 11.37 -5.02
N LEU A 126 20.10 10.86 -6.22
CA LEU A 126 20.03 9.41 -6.46
C LEU A 126 21.12 8.69 -5.67
N ASN A 127 20.76 7.57 -5.07
CA ASN A 127 21.71 6.67 -4.43
C ASN A 127 22.30 5.70 -5.47
N PRO A 128 23.59 5.81 -5.84
CA PRO A 128 24.22 4.92 -6.81
C PRO A 128 24.46 3.50 -6.29
N PHE A 129 24.15 3.21 -5.03
CA PHE A 129 24.25 1.89 -4.41
C PHE A 129 22.88 1.34 -3.98
N ALA A 130 21.79 1.94 -4.46
CA ALA A 130 20.44 1.49 -4.17
C ALA A 130 20.26 0.02 -4.56
N TRP A 131 19.68 -0.77 -3.66
CA TRP A 131 19.38 -2.18 -3.95
C TRP A 131 18.32 -2.33 -5.04
N THR A 132 17.50 -1.29 -5.21
CA THR A 132 16.49 -1.18 -6.27
C THR A 132 17.08 -1.09 -7.68
N GLN A 133 18.40 -1.12 -7.83
CA GLN A 133 19.03 -1.36 -9.13
C GLN A 133 18.75 -2.77 -9.69
N ARG A 134 18.47 -3.74 -8.81
CA ARG A 134 18.29 -5.17 -9.17
C ARG A 134 17.22 -5.90 -8.37
N ILE A 135 16.43 -5.19 -7.57
CA ILE A 135 15.42 -5.78 -6.68
C ILE A 135 14.20 -4.87 -6.66
N ASN A 136 13.00 -5.45 -6.77
CA ASN A 136 11.75 -4.74 -6.48
C ASN A 136 11.57 -4.74 -4.96
N ILE A 137 11.45 -3.58 -4.31
CA ILE A 137 11.39 -3.50 -2.84
C ILE A 137 10.08 -2.88 -2.38
N ILE A 138 9.36 -3.59 -1.53
CA ILE A 138 8.19 -3.11 -0.79
C ILE A 138 8.66 -2.74 0.63
N TYR A 139 8.77 -1.47 0.90
CA TYR A 139 9.06 -0.90 2.21
C TYR A 139 7.73 -0.74 2.96
N VAL A 140 7.54 -1.44 4.08
CA VAL A 140 6.28 -1.42 4.82
C VAL A 140 6.47 -0.78 6.19
N ASP A 141 5.70 0.27 6.48
CA ASP A 141 5.61 0.82 7.83
C ASP A 141 4.82 -0.16 8.73
N ALA A 142 5.50 -1.03 9.47
CA ALA A 142 4.89 -1.98 10.39
C ALA A 142 5.64 -2.00 11.74
N PRO A 143 4.95 -2.23 12.88
CA PRO A 143 3.51 -2.51 13.04
C PRO A 143 2.62 -1.28 12.82
N VAL A 144 1.29 -1.44 12.95
CA VAL A 144 0.35 -0.31 12.88
C VAL A 144 0.73 0.79 13.89
N GLY A 145 0.64 2.05 13.47
CA GLY A 145 1.16 3.21 14.22
C GLY A 145 2.60 3.62 13.85
N THR A 146 3.31 2.81 13.07
CA THR A 146 4.61 3.17 12.49
C THR A 146 4.42 4.09 11.30
N GLY A 147 5.22 5.17 11.22
CA GLY A 147 5.23 6.08 10.06
C GLY A 147 3.82 6.56 9.69
N PHE A 148 3.37 6.22 8.49
CA PHE A 148 2.02 6.58 8.02
C PHE A 148 0.96 5.49 8.26
N SER A 149 1.32 4.33 8.77
CA SER A 149 0.37 3.25 9.08
C SER A 149 -0.49 3.60 10.29
N TYR A 150 -1.81 3.38 10.18
CA TYR A 150 -2.76 3.77 11.20
C TYR A 150 -3.87 2.73 11.39
N SER A 151 -4.60 2.84 12.50
CA SER A 151 -5.79 2.05 12.78
C SER A 151 -7.02 2.95 12.96
N THR A 152 -8.17 2.47 12.52
CA THR A 152 -9.48 3.12 12.74
C THR A 152 -10.03 2.91 14.15
N THR A 153 -9.43 2.01 14.94
CA THR A 153 -9.79 1.77 16.34
C THR A 153 -8.57 1.82 17.26
N GLN A 154 -8.75 2.32 18.48
CA GLN A 154 -7.67 2.50 19.45
C GLN A 154 -7.06 1.15 19.87
N GLU A 155 -7.89 0.13 20.02
CA GLU A 155 -7.52 -1.21 20.50
C GLU A 155 -6.51 -1.89 19.57
N ASN A 156 -6.51 -1.51 18.30
CA ASN A 156 -5.64 -2.13 17.32
C ASN A 156 -4.24 -1.56 17.27
N TYR A 157 -3.96 -0.45 17.98
CA TYR A 157 -2.58 -0.01 18.23
C TYR A 157 -1.85 -0.88 19.26
N TYR A 158 -2.56 -1.73 20.02
CA TYR A 158 -1.94 -2.75 20.86
C TYR A 158 -1.60 -3.96 19.99
N VAL A 159 -0.34 -4.03 19.57
CA VAL A 159 0.19 -5.05 18.66
C VAL A 159 1.45 -5.67 19.26
N ASP A 160 1.47 -7.00 19.34
CA ASP A 160 2.67 -7.78 19.68
C ASP A 160 3.33 -8.34 18.40
N ASP A 161 4.48 -9.00 18.56
CA ASP A 161 5.25 -9.53 17.43
C ASP A 161 4.45 -10.52 16.58
N ILE A 162 3.61 -11.34 17.23
CA ILE A 162 2.80 -12.37 16.56
C ILE A 162 1.72 -11.70 15.71
N LYS A 163 0.98 -10.74 16.27
CA LYS A 163 -0.06 -9.99 15.56
C LYS A 163 0.55 -9.14 14.45
N SER A 164 1.69 -8.49 14.69
CA SER A 164 2.40 -7.70 13.66
C SER A 164 2.84 -8.57 12.49
N ALA A 165 3.43 -9.74 12.76
CA ALA A 165 3.85 -10.68 11.73
C ALA A 165 2.65 -11.22 10.93
N ALA A 166 1.55 -11.59 11.60
CA ALA A 166 0.35 -12.06 10.93
C ALA A 166 -0.29 -10.98 10.04
N GLN A 167 -0.34 -9.73 10.52
CA GLN A 167 -0.81 -8.57 9.74
C GLN A 167 0.11 -8.28 8.54
N THR A 168 1.42 -8.38 8.71
CA THR A 168 2.39 -8.18 7.62
C THR A 168 2.29 -9.28 6.56
N TYR A 169 2.04 -10.52 6.98
CA TYR A 169 1.76 -11.62 6.05
C TYR A 169 0.44 -11.40 5.28
N GLU A 170 -0.62 -10.96 5.96
CA GLU A 170 -1.89 -10.58 5.33
C GLU A 170 -1.69 -9.45 4.32
N PHE A 171 -0.92 -8.42 4.69
CA PHE A 171 -0.51 -7.33 3.82
C PHE A 171 0.14 -7.87 2.54
N LEU A 172 1.17 -8.70 2.67
CA LEU A 172 1.93 -9.22 1.53
C LEU A 172 1.02 -9.98 0.56
N ARG A 173 0.10 -10.80 1.09
CA ARG A 173 -0.85 -11.56 0.26
C ARG A 173 -1.81 -10.64 -0.50
N LYS A 174 -2.36 -9.63 0.17
CA LYS A 174 -3.27 -8.67 -0.46
C LYS A 174 -2.54 -7.80 -1.47
N TRP A 175 -1.33 -7.37 -1.16
CA TRP A 175 -0.48 -6.61 -2.07
C TRP A 175 -0.16 -7.43 -3.34
N LEU A 176 0.22 -8.70 -3.22
CA LEU A 176 0.46 -9.59 -4.36
C LEU A 176 -0.80 -9.88 -5.18
N PHE A 177 -1.98 -9.87 -4.54
CA PHE A 177 -3.26 -9.99 -5.25
C PHE A 177 -3.52 -8.75 -6.12
N GLU A 178 -3.16 -7.56 -5.65
CA GLU A 178 -3.26 -6.30 -6.40
C GLU A 178 -2.13 -6.10 -7.42
N HIS A 179 -1.03 -6.84 -7.30
CA HIS A 179 0.15 -6.78 -8.16
C HIS A 179 0.54 -8.17 -8.68
N PRO A 180 -0.34 -8.83 -9.45
CA PRO A 180 -0.14 -10.22 -9.88
C PRO A 180 1.11 -10.42 -10.74
N GLN A 181 1.64 -9.36 -11.37
CA GLN A 181 2.86 -9.41 -12.15
C GLN A 181 4.10 -9.82 -11.34
N TYR A 182 4.09 -9.65 -10.01
CA TYR A 182 5.24 -10.04 -9.17
C TYR A 182 5.09 -11.44 -8.53
N LEU A 183 4.01 -12.18 -8.82
CA LEU A 183 3.78 -13.50 -8.22
C LEU A 183 4.84 -14.54 -8.57
N THR A 184 5.52 -14.38 -9.72
CA THR A 184 6.58 -15.29 -10.17
C THR A 184 7.98 -14.87 -9.74
N ASN A 185 8.13 -13.66 -9.17
CA ASN A 185 9.42 -13.16 -8.74
C ASN A 185 9.90 -13.94 -7.52
N GLN A 186 11.22 -14.13 -7.41
CA GLN A 186 11.80 -14.73 -6.22
C GLN A 186 11.58 -13.80 -5.02
N LEU A 187 10.85 -14.28 -4.00
CA LEU A 187 10.52 -13.50 -2.81
C LEU A 187 11.62 -13.60 -1.75
N PHE A 188 12.04 -12.45 -1.24
CA PHE A 188 12.91 -12.29 -0.07
C PHE A 188 12.18 -11.50 1.03
N ILE A 189 12.45 -11.86 2.28
CA ILE A 189 11.92 -11.19 3.46
C ILE A 189 13.11 -10.64 4.23
N GLY A 190 13.22 -9.32 4.32
CA GLY A 190 14.38 -8.62 4.86
C GLY A 190 14.02 -7.48 5.79
N GLY A 191 15.02 -6.98 6.51
CA GLY A 191 14.88 -5.85 7.41
C GLY A 191 16.10 -5.68 8.30
N ASP A 192 16.08 -4.63 9.10
CA ASP A 192 17.15 -4.28 10.04
C ASP A 192 16.67 -4.30 11.51
N SER A 193 17.63 -4.40 12.44
CA SER A 193 17.40 -4.18 13.87
C SER A 193 16.29 -5.09 14.45
N TYR A 194 15.35 -4.52 15.20
CA TYR A 194 14.25 -5.24 15.85
C TYR A 194 13.38 -6.08 14.89
N SER A 195 13.35 -5.74 13.59
CA SER A 195 12.61 -6.54 12.59
C SER A 195 13.10 -7.98 12.51
N GLY A 196 14.32 -8.28 12.98
CA GLY A 196 14.82 -9.65 13.12
C GLY A 196 13.95 -10.58 13.97
N ILE A 197 13.05 -10.05 14.80
CA ILE A 197 12.05 -10.82 15.56
C ILE A 197 10.81 -11.19 14.72
N PRO A 198 10.06 -10.25 14.12
CA PRO A 198 8.89 -10.59 13.31
C PRO A 198 9.24 -11.27 11.98
N LEU A 199 10.41 -11.02 11.37
CA LEU A 199 10.76 -11.57 10.05
C LEU A 199 10.71 -13.12 10.00
N PRO A 200 11.31 -13.89 10.93
CA PRO A 200 11.14 -15.34 10.98
C PRO A 200 9.68 -15.80 11.13
N ILE A 201 8.86 -15.07 11.89
CA ILE A 201 7.44 -15.40 12.09
C ILE A 201 6.66 -15.19 10.77
N ILE A 202 6.95 -14.12 10.05
CA ILE A 202 6.39 -13.85 8.71
C ILE A 202 6.77 -14.98 7.74
N VAL A 203 8.05 -15.37 7.73
CA VAL A 203 8.52 -16.49 6.89
C VAL A 203 7.78 -17.79 7.25
N GLN A 204 7.56 -18.07 8.53
CA GLN A 204 6.78 -19.23 8.95
C GLN A 204 5.35 -19.19 8.41
N HIS A 205 4.67 -18.04 8.50
CA HIS A 205 3.32 -17.89 7.92
C HIS A 205 3.28 -18.12 6.40
N ILE A 206 4.32 -17.67 5.67
CA ILE A 206 4.45 -17.92 4.22
C ILE A 206 4.59 -19.42 3.94
N LEU A 207 5.49 -20.11 4.66
CA LEU A 207 5.71 -21.54 4.51
C LEU A 207 4.45 -22.35 4.82
N ASP A 208 3.73 -22.01 5.89
CA ASP A 208 2.47 -22.66 6.26
C ASP A 208 1.40 -22.46 5.18
N GLY A 209 1.31 -21.25 4.61
CA GLY A 209 0.42 -20.94 3.51
C GLY A 209 0.70 -21.78 2.26
N ILE A 210 1.98 -21.94 1.89
CA ILE A 210 2.39 -22.77 0.76
C ILE A 210 2.05 -24.25 1.02
N CYS A 211 2.32 -24.75 2.23
CA CYS A 211 2.00 -26.12 2.62
C CYS A 211 0.50 -26.41 2.57
N ALA A 212 -0.33 -25.48 3.04
CA ALA A 212 -1.78 -25.58 3.01
C ALA A 212 -2.37 -25.54 1.59
N TRP A 213 -1.74 -24.80 0.66
CA TRP A 213 -2.12 -24.82 -0.75
C TRP A 213 -1.78 -26.17 -1.40
N LYS A 214 -0.55 -26.66 -1.22
CA LYS A 214 -0.12 -27.98 -1.75
C LYS A 214 -0.96 -29.14 -1.20
N SER A 215 -1.42 -29.06 0.05
CA SER A 215 -2.28 -30.10 0.61
C SER A 215 -3.65 -30.10 -0.06
N LYS A 216 -4.27 -28.92 -0.28
CA LYS A 216 -5.56 -28.81 -0.99
C LYS A 216 -5.49 -29.35 -2.41
N ASP A 217 -4.47 -29.01 -3.19
CA ASP A 217 -4.34 -29.48 -4.57
C ASP A 217 -4.20 -31.01 -4.67
N ARG A 218 -3.58 -31.65 -3.67
CA ARG A 218 -3.48 -33.11 -3.60
C ARG A 218 -4.81 -33.83 -3.34
N PHE A 219 -5.86 -33.13 -2.93
CA PHE A 219 -7.20 -33.69 -2.73
C PHE A 219 -8.18 -33.37 -3.87
N ILE A 220 -7.75 -32.61 -4.89
CA ILE A 220 -8.59 -32.20 -6.03
C ILE A 220 -8.24 -32.99 -7.32
N HIS A 221 -7.41 -34.03 -7.19
CA HIS A 221 -7.10 -35.01 -8.23
C HIS A 221 -7.39 -36.42 -7.70
#